data_AF-A0A1I5TA73-F1
#
_entry.id   AF-A0A1I5TA73-F1
#
_cell.length_a   1.000
_cell.length_b   1.000
_cell.length_c   1.000
_cell.angle_alpha   90.00
_cell.angle_beta   90.00
_cell.angle_gamma   90.00
#
_symmetry.space_group_name_H-M   'P 1'
#
loop_
_entity.id
_entity.type
_entity.pdbx_description
1 polymer ?
#
loop_
_entity_poly.entity_id
_entity_poly.type
_entity_poly.pdbx_seq_one_letter_code
_entity_poly.pdbx_strand_id
1 'polypeptide(L)'
;MSDVSPWDDLVTSVRARRSRDAPFFKPACLIAVVDLIGEGVIDPAAMDAERIVERVDKLIESVHTGRPDMRWRPVWHLSNDRAWVFTKSGRQIGPEDFEPARKPDSLREWRASFDHLAVPADMLERWRSPMHRATLRRAALAMLETGDAACRSLALDLADGVTASTEAEQPSHGGQGFSADSVVRRAIELHAMELTRAWLEEKGWTVDDRSASESYDFLCKRDGATLFVEVKGTTGDGRLIQLTRLEAEFALAHQADMALAVVAGIRVTRTERKIKASGGVLLVRQPWAPALGSLRPISYTCQLEGVA
;
A
#
# COMPACT_ATOMS: atom_id res chain seq x y z
N MET A 1 -26.91 0.27 -21.57
CA MET A 1 -26.58 -1.08 -21.05
C MET A 1 -25.68 -0.83 -19.86
N SER A 2 -26.11 -1.24 -18.68
CA SER A 2 -25.44 -1.04 -17.39
C SER A 2 -23.96 -1.42 -17.47
N ASP A 3 -23.07 -0.45 -17.25
CA ASP A 3 -21.62 -0.67 -17.17
C ASP A 3 -21.26 -1.13 -15.75
N VAL A 4 -21.78 -2.31 -15.39
CA VAL A 4 -21.38 -3.01 -14.17
C VAL A 4 -19.89 -3.28 -14.32
N SER A 5 -19.07 -2.77 -13.40
CA SER A 5 -17.63 -2.97 -13.53
C SER A 5 -17.37 -4.47 -13.57
N PRO A 6 -16.39 -4.91 -14.37
CA PRO A 6 -16.19 -6.33 -14.59
C PRO A 6 -15.77 -7.10 -13.33
N TRP A 7 -15.56 -6.38 -12.22
CA TRP A 7 -15.12 -6.89 -10.94
C TRP A 7 -16.13 -6.67 -9.81
N ASP A 8 -17.31 -6.12 -10.06
CA ASP A 8 -18.23 -5.69 -8.99
C ASP A 8 -18.58 -6.80 -8.02
N ASP A 9 -18.87 -8.00 -8.53
CA ASP A 9 -19.14 -9.17 -7.69
C ASP A 9 -17.94 -9.52 -6.81
N LEU A 10 -16.73 -9.57 -7.39
CA LEU A 10 -15.48 -9.88 -6.68
C LEU A 10 -15.16 -8.79 -5.63
N VAL A 11 -15.22 -7.52 -6.02
CA VAL A 11 -14.90 -6.36 -5.18
C VAL A 11 -15.87 -6.27 -4.02
N THR A 12 -17.17 -6.43 -4.28
CA THR A 12 -18.23 -6.44 -3.25
C THR A 12 -18.04 -7.59 -2.28
N SER A 13 -17.80 -8.79 -2.83
CA SER A 13 -17.53 -10.00 -2.07
C SER A 13 -16.33 -9.83 -1.13
N VAL A 14 -15.20 -9.38 -1.66
CA VAL A 14 -13.97 -9.19 -0.90
C VAL A 14 -14.16 -8.13 0.17
N ARG A 15 -14.78 -6.98 -0.16
CA ARG A 15 -15.03 -5.89 0.80
C ARG A 15 -15.88 -6.36 1.98
N ALA A 16 -16.92 -7.15 1.72
CA ALA A 16 -17.82 -7.68 2.76
C ALA A 16 -17.17 -8.76 3.64
N ARG A 17 -16.21 -9.53 3.12
CA ARG A 17 -15.63 -10.70 3.79
C ARG A 17 -14.17 -10.52 4.22
N ARG A 18 -13.77 -9.31 4.63
CA ARG A 18 -12.43 -9.05 5.17
C ARG A 18 -12.35 -9.42 6.65
N SER A 19 -11.18 -9.89 7.08
CA SER A 19 -10.91 -10.10 8.50
C SER A 19 -11.01 -8.78 9.27
N ARG A 20 -11.58 -8.80 10.48
CA ARG A 20 -11.58 -7.63 11.36
C ARG A 20 -10.18 -7.31 11.90
N ASP A 21 -9.40 -8.34 12.18
CA ASP A 21 -8.08 -8.20 12.81
C ASP A 21 -6.95 -7.95 11.79
N ALA A 22 -7.22 -8.22 10.51
CA ALA A 22 -6.24 -8.01 9.45
C ALA A 22 -6.92 -7.72 8.08
N PRO A 23 -7.61 -6.58 7.96
CA PRO A 23 -8.39 -6.23 6.77
C PRO A 23 -7.55 -5.94 5.52
N PHE A 24 -6.23 -5.78 5.65
CA PHE A 24 -5.30 -5.50 4.55
C PHE A 24 -4.97 -6.73 3.70
N PHE A 25 -5.08 -7.96 4.24
CA PHE A 25 -4.59 -9.17 3.58
C PHE A 25 -5.24 -9.46 2.23
N LYS A 26 -6.58 -9.41 2.15
CA LYS A 26 -7.29 -9.73 0.90
C LYS A 26 -7.00 -8.69 -0.22
N PRO A 27 -7.12 -7.37 0.03
CA PRO A 27 -6.74 -6.38 -0.97
C PRO A 27 -5.26 -6.46 -1.38
N ALA A 28 -4.34 -6.66 -0.43
CA ALA A 28 -2.92 -6.82 -0.73
C ALA A 28 -2.65 -8.03 -1.65
N CYS A 29 -3.34 -9.15 -1.40
CA CYS A 29 -3.21 -10.35 -2.21
C CYS A 29 -3.79 -10.17 -3.62
N LEU A 30 -4.90 -9.44 -3.78
CA LEU A 30 -5.38 -9.06 -5.12
C LEU A 30 -4.37 -8.20 -5.88
N ILE A 31 -3.77 -7.20 -5.22
CA ILE A 31 -2.75 -6.33 -5.83
C ILE A 31 -1.52 -7.15 -6.22
N ALA A 32 -1.05 -8.06 -5.35
CA ALA A 32 0.05 -8.97 -5.65
C ALA A 32 -0.17 -9.77 -6.94
N VAL A 33 -1.34 -10.41 -7.08
CA VAL A 33 -1.66 -11.23 -8.25
C VAL A 33 -1.80 -10.36 -9.50
N VAL A 34 -2.46 -9.21 -9.40
CA VAL A 34 -2.57 -8.25 -10.51
C VAL A 34 -1.19 -7.83 -11.02
N ASP A 35 -0.29 -7.45 -10.11
CA ASP A 35 1.03 -6.95 -10.45
C ASP A 35 1.90 -8.08 -11.03
N LEU A 36 1.88 -9.28 -10.45
CA LEU A 36 2.59 -10.46 -10.98
C LEU A 36 2.15 -10.84 -12.40
N ILE A 37 0.84 -10.78 -12.70
CA ILE A 37 0.33 -11.00 -14.06
C ILE A 37 0.77 -9.86 -14.98
N GLY A 38 0.70 -8.61 -14.50
CA GLY A 38 1.13 -7.43 -15.26
C GLY A 38 2.61 -7.45 -15.64
N GLU A 39 3.45 -7.98 -14.76
CA GLU A 39 4.89 -8.18 -14.96
C GLU A 39 5.21 -9.42 -15.82
N GLY A 40 4.22 -10.25 -16.14
CA GLY A 40 4.41 -11.52 -16.86
C GLY A 40 5.09 -12.61 -16.03
N VAL A 41 5.12 -12.49 -14.71
CA VAL A 41 5.75 -13.46 -13.79
C VAL A 41 4.88 -14.70 -13.61
N ILE A 42 3.54 -14.54 -13.66
CA ILE A 42 2.58 -15.65 -13.58
C ILE A 42 1.54 -15.56 -14.71
N ASP A 43 1.05 -16.71 -15.18
CA ASP A 43 -0.06 -16.79 -16.13
C ASP A 43 -1.39 -16.92 -15.35
N PRO A 44 -2.41 -16.08 -15.59
CA PRO A 44 -3.72 -16.24 -14.94
C PRO A 44 -4.38 -17.61 -15.19
N ALA A 45 -4.06 -18.31 -16.29
CA ALA A 45 -4.58 -19.65 -16.56
C ALA A 45 -3.82 -20.76 -15.82
N ALA A 46 -2.66 -20.47 -15.22
CA ALA A 46 -1.84 -21.41 -14.47
C ALA A 46 -0.92 -20.63 -13.51
N MET A 47 -1.49 -20.21 -12.39
CA MET A 47 -0.79 -19.34 -11.44
C MET A 47 0.12 -20.14 -10.50
N ASP A 48 1.31 -19.61 -10.27
CA ASP A 48 2.26 -20.13 -9.30
C ASP A 48 1.92 -19.63 -7.89
N ALA A 49 1.41 -20.55 -7.06
CA ALA A 49 1.01 -20.26 -5.69
C ALA A 49 2.18 -19.79 -4.80
N GLU A 50 3.40 -20.28 -5.03
CA GLU A 50 4.57 -19.90 -4.24
C GLU A 50 4.98 -18.47 -4.55
N ARG A 51 4.98 -18.08 -5.83
CA ARG A 51 5.25 -16.70 -6.25
C ARG A 51 4.24 -15.70 -5.70
N ILE A 52 2.97 -16.10 -5.63
CA ILE A 52 1.92 -15.28 -5.02
C ILE A 52 2.20 -15.08 -3.53
N VAL A 53 2.48 -16.16 -2.79
CA VAL A 53 2.79 -16.07 -1.35
C VAL A 53 4.04 -15.22 -1.11
N GLU A 54 5.12 -15.44 -1.87
CA GLU A 54 6.35 -14.63 -1.79
C GLU A 54 6.08 -13.14 -2.04
N ARG A 55 5.22 -12.81 -3.01
CA ARG A 55 4.85 -11.42 -3.30
C ARG A 55 4.03 -10.82 -2.16
N VAL A 56 3.02 -11.54 -1.68
CA VAL A 56 2.18 -11.08 -0.56
C VAL A 56 3.03 -10.83 0.68
N ASP A 57 3.95 -11.74 1.00
CA ASP A 57 4.87 -11.62 2.13
C ASP A 57 5.69 -10.35 2.07
N LYS A 58 6.22 -10.01 0.88
CA LYS A 58 6.99 -8.78 0.65
C LYS A 58 6.12 -7.53 0.78
N LEU A 59 4.89 -7.56 0.27
CA LEU A 59 4.00 -6.39 0.32
C LEU A 59 3.61 -6.04 1.75
N ILE A 60 3.33 -7.03 2.59
CA ILE A 60 2.81 -6.80 3.94
C ILE A 60 3.89 -6.77 5.03
N GLU A 61 5.16 -6.94 4.67
CA GLU A 61 6.27 -7.00 5.63
C GLU A 61 6.34 -5.75 6.51
N SER A 62 6.03 -4.58 5.94
CA SER A 62 6.04 -3.28 6.63
C SER A 62 4.90 -3.09 7.62
N VAL A 63 3.75 -3.75 7.41
CA VAL A 63 2.51 -3.50 8.15
C VAL A 63 2.06 -4.68 9.02
N HIS A 64 2.73 -5.83 8.93
CA HIS A 64 2.38 -7.02 9.70
C HIS A 64 3.56 -7.67 10.42
N THR A 65 3.62 -7.45 11.74
CA THR A 65 4.63 -8.03 12.65
C THR A 65 4.18 -9.38 13.28
N GLY A 66 3.05 -9.93 12.82
CA GLY A 66 2.48 -11.21 13.27
C GLY A 66 2.92 -12.44 12.45
N ARG A 67 2.47 -13.62 12.89
CA ARG A 67 3.03 -14.94 12.55
C ARG A 67 3.22 -15.17 11.02
N PRO A 68 4.47 -15.40 10.54
CA PRO A 68 4.77 -15.60 9.13
C PRO A 68 4.10 -16.83 8.48
N ASP A 69 3.76 -17.84 9.29
CA ASP A 69 3.25 -19.14 8.86
C ASP A 69 1.81 -19.13 8.31
N MET A 70 1.09 -18.00 8.43
CA MET A 70 -0.32 -17.87 8.04
C MET A 70 -0.56 -17.02 6.79
N ARG A 71 0.51 -16.51 6.17
CA ARG A 71 0.41 -15.51 5.08
C ARG A 71 -0.05 -16.07 3.72
N TRP A 72 -0.17 -17.40 3.60
CA TRP A 72 -0.82 -18.10 2.48
C TRP A 72 -2.35 -18.15 2.59
N ARG A 73 -2.92 -17.97 3.80
CA ARG A 73 -4.37 -18.04 4.03
C ARG A 73 -5.20 -17.05 3.21
N PRO A 74 -4.76 -15.82 2.94
CA PRO A 74 -5.48 -14.91 2.04
C PRO A 74 -5.64 -15.50 0.64
N VAL A 75 -4.65 -16.27 0.17
CA VAL A 75 -4.73 -16.95 -1.12
C VAL A 75 -5.86 -17.97 -1.12
N TRP A 76 -5.97 -18.76 -0.06
CA TRP A 76 -7.13 -19.64 0.12
C TRP A 76 -8.44 -18.86 0.24
N HIS A 77 -8.51 -17.84 1.10
CA HIS A 77 -9.76 -17.14 1.36
C HIS A 77 -10.32 -16.39 0.15
N LEU A 78 -9.47 -15.96 -0.79
CA LEU A 78 -9.89 -15.31 -2.03
C LEU A 78 -10.47 -16.29 -3.05
N SER A 79 -10.24 -17.60 -2.94
CA SER A 79 -11.00 -18.57 -3.75
C SER A 79 -12.47 -18.62 -3.35
N ASN A 80 -12.78 -18.42 -2.06
CA ASN A 80 -14.16 -18.27 -1.58
C ASN A 80 -14.83 -16.96 -2.06
N ASP A 81 -14.04 -16.01 -2.55
CA ASP A 81 -14.52 -14.81 -3.22
C ASP A 81 -14.55 -14.96 -4.76
N ARG A 82 -14.28 -16.18 -5.27
CA ARG A 82 -14.13 -16.51 -6.70
C ARG A 82 -13.02 -15.75 -7.42
N ALA A 83 -12.02 -15.22 -6.72
CA ALA A 83 -10.87 -14.58 -7.37
C ALA A 83 -10.08 -15.58 -8.23
N TRP A 84 -10.00 -16.82 -7.75
CA TRP A 84 -9.36 -17.97 -8.40
C TRP A 84 -9.92 -19.28 -7.86
N VAL A 85 -9.60 -20.37 -8.55
CA VAL A 85 -10.02 -21.73 -8.22
C VAL A 85 -8.81 -22.61 -8.02
N PHE A 86 -8.93 -23.52 -7.05
CA PHE A 86 -7.99 -24.62 -6.86
C PHE A 86 -8.62 -25.87 -7.45
N THR A 87 -7.85 -26.68 -8.17
CA THR A 87 -8.31 -27.99 -8.66
C THR A 87 -7.32 -29.09 -8.30
N LYS A 88 -7.82 -30.31 -8.15
CA LYS A 88 -7.04 -31.53 -8.02
C LYS A 88 -7.64 -32.60 -8.90
N SER A 89 -6.84 -33.17 -9.80
CA SER A 89 -7.30 -34.20 -10.74
C SER A 89 -8.58 -33.79 -11.50
N GLY A 90 -8.66 -32.50 -11.89
CA GLY A 90 -9.78 -31.93 -12.64
C GLY A 90 -11.03 -31.59 -11.82
N ARG A 91 -11.05 -31.87 -10.51
CA ARG A 91 -12.13 -31.47 -9.61
C ARG A 91 -11.76 -30.19 -8.87
N GLN A 92 -12.71 -29.27 -8.73
CA GLN A 92 -12.54 -28.08 -7.90
C GLN A 92 -12.42 -28.44 -6.41
N ILE A 93 -11.52 -27.76 -5.72
CA ILE A 93 -11.25 -27.88 -4.29
C ILE A 93 -11.85 -26.66 -3.57
N GLY A 94 -12.63 -26.93 -2.53
CA GLY A 94 -13.38 -25.92 -1.79
C GLY A 94 -13.48 -26.22 -0.28
N PRO A 95 -14.18 -25.38 0.49
CA PRO A 95 -14.35 -25.55 1.93
C PRO A 95 -14.88 -26.92 2.37
N GLU A 96 -15.72 -27.55 1.55
CA GLU A 96 -16.28 -28.89 1.72
C GLU A 96 -15.22 -30.01 1.74
N ASP A 97 -14.02 -29.76 1.23
CA ASP A 97 -12.92 -30.72 1.24
C ASP A 97 -12.15 -30.75 2.56
N PHE A 98 -12.45 -29.84 3.49
CA PHE A 98 -11.70 -29.63 4.74
C PHE A 98 -12.56 -29.71 6.00
N GLU A 99 -13.36 -30.77 6.14
CA GLU A 99 -14.23 -30.94 7.31
C GLU A 99 -13.43 -31.31 8.59
N PRO A 100 -13.78 -30.77 9.78
CA PRO A 100 -14.88 -29.85 10.07
C PRO A 100 -14.50 -28.35 9.97
N ALA A 101 -13.22 -28.03 9.77
CA ALA A 101 -12.69 -26.67 9.85
C ALA A 101 -13.07 -25.78 8.65
N ARG A 102 -13.48 -26.40 7.55
CA ARG A 102 -13.84 -25.82 6.25
C ARG A 102 -12.72 -24.96 5.62
N LYS A 103 -11.47 -25.26 5.97
CA LYS A 103 -10.24 -24.65 5.45
C LYS A 103 -9.03 -25.54 5.76
N PRO A 104 -7.92 -25.42 5.01
CA PRO A 104 -6.67 -26.06 5.40
C PRO A 104 -6.14 -25.47 6.72
N ASP A 105 -5.54 -26.32 7.54
CA ASP A 105 -4.96 -25.96 8.84
C ASP A 105 -3.49 -25.56 8.73
N SER A 106 -2.78 -26.02 7.68
CA SER A 106 -1.36 -25.73 7.48
C SER A 106 -0.98 -25.45 6.02
N LEU A 107 0.16 -24.77 5.81
CA LEU A 107 0.73 -24.54 4.48
C LEU A 107 0.97 -25.85 3.73
N ARG A 108 1.44 -26.90 4.44
CA ARG A 108 1.71 -28.21 3.85
C ARG A 108 0.43 -28.87 3.35
N GLU A 109 -0.61 -28.85 4.16
CA GLU A 109 -1.92 -29.38 3.79
C GLU A 109 -2.52 -28.62 2.61
N TRP A 110 -2.48 -27.27 2.66
CA TRP A 110 -2.94 -26.44 1.55
C TRP A 110 -2.21 -26.78 0.25
N ARG A 111 -0.87 -26.84 0.25
CA ARG A 111 -0.07 -27.23 -0.93
C ARG A 111 -0.41 -28.63 -1.45
N ALA A 112 -0.68 -29.59 -0.57
CA ALA A 112 -1.02 -30.96 -0.97
C ALA A 112 -2.46 -31.09 -1.50
N SER A 113 -3.32 -30.10 -1.26
CA SER A 113 -4.75 -30.18 -1.56
C SER A 113 -5.11 -29.92 -3.01
N PHE A 114 -4.22 -29.33 -3.82
CA PHE A 114 -4.47 -28.99 -5.23
C PHE A 114 -3.24 -29.28 -6.10
N ASP A 115 -3.45 -29.52 -7.40
CA ASP A 115 -2.39 -29.63 -8.41
C ASP A 115 -2.38 -28.45 -9.39
N HIS A 116 -3.46 -27.64 -9.39
CA HIS A 116 -3.58 -26.49 -10.27
C HIS A 116 -4.34 -25.34 -9.59
N LEU A 117 -3.88 -24.11 -9.85
CA LEU A 117 -4.43 -22.86 -9.37
C LEU A 117 -4.58 -21.92 -10.58
N ALA A 118 -5.79 -21.42 -10.83
CA ALA A 118 -6.06 -20.54 -11.96
C ALA A 118 -7.20 -19.57 -11.65
N VAL A 119 -7.29 -18.47 -12.40
CA VAL A 119 -8.48 -17.63 -12.38
C VAL A 119 -9.66 -18.38 -13.03
N PRO A 120 -10.92 -18.11 -12.67
CA PRO A 120 -12.06 -18.76 -13.31
C PRO A 120 -12.06 -18.51 -14.81
N ALA A 121 -12.44 -19.51 -15.61
CA ALA A 121 -12.39 -19.43 -17.07
C ALA A 121 -13.21 -18.25 -17.63
N ASP A 122 -14.36 -17.97 -17.01
CA ASP A 122 -15.25 -16.84 -17.30
C ASP A 122 -14.63 -15.46 -16.98
N MET A 123 -13.58 -15.43 -16.15
CA MET A 123 -12.86 -14.22 -15.75
C MET A 123 -11.50 -14.08 -16.45
N LEU A 124 -11.06 -15.08 -17.23
CA LEU A 124 -9.71 -15.14 -17.78
C LEU A 124 -9.40 -13.96 -18.71
N GLU A 125 -10.33 -13.59 -19.59
CA GLU A 125 -10.17 -12.41 -20.46
C GLU A 125 -10.01 -11.11 -19.66
N ARG A 126 -10.75 -11.01 -18.54
CA ARG A 126 -10.68 -9.85 -17.65
C ARG A 126 -9.33 -9.77 -16.95
N TRP A 127 -8.82 -10.89 -16.44
CA TRP A 127 -7.49 -10.96 -15.84
C TRP A 127 -6.35 -10.75 -16.84
N ARG A 128 -6.51 -11.12 -18.11
CA ARG A 128 -5.51 -10.89 -19.17
C ARG A 128 -5.47 -9.43 -19.65
N SER A 129 -6.57 -8.69 -19.55
CA SER A 129 -6.64 -7.27 -19.93
C SER A 129 -5.87 -6.36 -18.96
N PRO A 130 -4.83 -5.62 -19.40
CA PRO A 130 -4.13 -4.64 -18.56
C PRO A 130 -5.06 -3.57 -18.00
N MET A 131 -6.05 -3.13 -18.79
CA MET A 131 -7.04 -2.14 -18.37
C MET A 131 -7.92 -2.66 -17.22
N HIS A 132 -8.46 -3.87 -17.35
CA HIS A 132 -9.28 -4.47 -16.30
C HIS A 132 -8.46 -4.76 -15.05
N ARG A 133 -7.21 -5.23 -15.19
CA ARG A 133 -6.29 -5.37 -14.06
C ARG A 133 -6.04 -4.05 -13.35
N ALA A 134 -5.82 -2.95 -14.08
CA ALA A 134 -5.65 -1.62 -13.49
C ALA A 134 -6.90 -1.19 -12.70
N THR A 135 -8.11 -1.49 -13.19
CA THR A 135 -9.37 -1.25 -12.46
C THR A 135 -9.45 -2.06 -11.17
N LEU A 136 -9.12 -3.36 -11.22
CA LEU A 136 -9.10 -4.21 -10.02
C LEU A 136 -8.05 -3.74 -9.00
N ARG A 137 -6.86 -3.36 -9.46
CA ARG A 137 -5.79 -2.82 -8.61
C ARG A 137 -6.25 -1.56 -7.89
N ARG A 138 -6.89 -0.61 -8.60
CA ARG A 138 -7.45 0.61 -8.00
C ARG A 138 -8.54 0.30 -6.98
N ALA A 139 -9.44 -0.64 -7.29
CA ALA A 139 -10.49 -1.03 -6.34
C ALA A 139 -9.90 -1.64 -5.06
N ALA A 140 -8.86 -2.48 -5.18
CA ALA A 140 -8.15 -3.04 -4.03
C ALA A 140 -7.39 -1.98 -3.23
N LEU A 141 -6.73 -1.02 -3.89
CA LEU A 141 -6.10 0.13 -3.24
C LEU A 141 -7.13 0.95 -2.44
N ALA A 142 -8.27 1.27 -3.04
CA ALA A 142 -9.34 2.00 -2.36
C ALA A 142 -9.88 1.26 -1.12
N MET A 143 -9.86 -0.09 -1.10
CA MET A 143 -10.20 -0.84 0.12
C MET A 143 -9.17 -0.66 1.23
N LEU A 144 -7.90 -0.44 0.88
CA LEU A 144 -6.81 -0.20 1.83
C LEU A 144 -6.83 1.25 2.34
N GLU A 145 -7.05 2.22 1.46
CA GLU A 145 -7.15 3.65 1.81
C GLU A 145 -8.26 3.94 2.83
N THR A 146 -9.40 3.27 2.72
CA THR A 146 -10.51 3.42 3.68
C THR A 146 -10.41 2.44 4.86
N GLY A 147 -9.30 1.73 5.01
CA GLY A 147 -9.08 0.73 6.05
C GLY A 147 -8.54 1.32 7.35
N ASP A 148 -8.02 0.45 8.22
CA ASP A 148 -7.31 0.84 9.45
C ASP A 148 -5.90 1.39 9.16
N ALA A 149 -5.14 1.72 10.21
CA ALA A 149 -3.78 2.25 10.10
C ALA A 149 -2.84 1.36 9.27
N ALA A 150 -2.92 0.03 9.45
CA ALA A 150 -2.11 -0.92 8.70
C ALA A 150 -2.51 -0.95 7.21
N CYS A 151 -3.81 -0.88 6.91
CA CYS A 151 -4.29 -0.76 5.54
C CYS A 151 -3.82 0.52 4.86
N ARG A 152 -3.93 1.68 5.54
CA ARG A 152 -3.53 2.97 4.96
C ARG A 152 -2.03 3.05 4.73
N SER A 153 -1.22 2.59 5.69
CA SER A 153 0.23 2.48 5.51
C SER A 153 0.57 1.62 4.29
N LEU A 154 -0.12 0.48 4.10
CA LEU A 154 0.09 -0.37 2.94
C LEU A 154 -0.38 0.29 1.63
N ALA A 155 -1.47 1.06 1.67
CA ALA A 155 -1.97 1.79 0.50
C ALA A 155 -0.94 2.81 0.01
N LEU A 156 -0.31 3.54 0.93
CA LEU A 156 0.76 4.51 0.62
C LEU A 156 1.95 3.80 -0.03
N ASP A 157 2.43 2.70 0.57
CA ASP A 157 3.52 1.87 0.04
C ASP A 157 3.23 1.41 -1.41
N LEU A 158 1.97 1.14 -1.74
CA LEU A 158 1.53 0.58 -3.03
C LEU A 158 1.12 1.63 -4.08
N ALA A 159 0.77 2.86 -3.66
CA ALA A 159 0.38 3.97 -4.52
C ALA A 159 1.61 4.67 -5.13
N ASP A 160 2.67 4.83 -4.35
CA ASP A 160 3.91 5.49 -4.77
C ASP A 160 4.72 4.70 -5.80
N GLY A 161 4.32 3.47 -6.10
CA GLY A 161 4.86 2.67 -7.21
C GLY A 161 4.44 3.17 -8.60
N VAL A 162 3.33 3.90 -8.75
CA VAL A 162 2.70 4.13 -10.08
C VAL A 162 3.25 5.36 -10.84
N THR A 163 4.09 6.22 -10.24
CA THR A 163 4.52 7.50 -10.83
C THR A 163 6.02 7.59 -11.13
N ALA A 164 6.59 6.61 -11.83
CA ALA A 164 7.97 6.69 -12.33
C ALA A 164 8.08 6.31 -13.82
N SER A 165 7.38 7.06 -14.70
CA SER A 165 7.51 6.92 -16.15
C SER A 165 7.25 8.22 -16.93
N THR A 166 8.08 9.26 -16.71
CA THR A 166 8.38 10.41 -17.61
C THR A 166 9.24 11.39 -16.78
N GLU A 167 10.50 11.77 -17.07
CA GLU A 167 11.30 11.90 -18.30
C GLU A 167 12.80 11.56 -18.08
N ALA A 168 13.53 11.46 -19.21
CA ALA A 168 14.91 10.97 -19.51
C ALA A 168 16.08 11.53 -18.64
N GLU A 169 17.22 10.86 -18.43
CA GLU A 169 18.15 10.18 -19.38
C GLU A 169 18.75 8.82 -18.88
N GLN A 170 19.16 7.97 -19.84
CA GLN A 170 19.57 6.55 -19.75
C GLN A 170 21.05 6.30 -19.31
N PRO A 171 21.59 5.05 -19.27
CA PRO A 171 21.00 3.71 -19.16
C PRO A 171 21.55 2.89 -17.96
N SER A 172 20.74 2.00 -17.37
CA SER A 172 21.28 0.70 -16.96
C SER A 172 20.20 -0.36 -17.02
N HIS A 173 20.58 -1.47 -17.63
CA HIS A 173 19.74 -2.62 -17.92
C HIS A 173 19.38 -3.39 -16.64
N GLY A 174 18.14 -3.87 -16.56
CA GLY A 174 17.74 -4.95 -15.66
C GLY A 174 16.52 -4.59 -14.82
N GLY A 175 15.35 -5.08 -15.20
CA GLY A 175 14.11 -4.92 -14.44
C GLY A 175 14.25 -5.42 -13.00
N GLN A 176 14.17 -4.50 -12.04
CA GLN A 176 14.10 -4.76 -10.59
C GLN A 176 13.74 -3.49 -9.78
N GLY A 177 12.98 -2.56 -10.36
CA GLY A 177 12.87 -1.17 -9.86
C GLY A 177 11.85 -0.90 -8.73
N PHE A 178 10.77 -1.66 -8.61
CA PHE A 178 9.65 -1.23 -7.75
C PHE A 178 9.90 -1.44 -6.25
N SER A 179 10.57 -2.53 -5.86
CA SER A 179 10.80 -2.84 -4.44
C SER A 179 11.99 -2.11 -3.84
N ALA A 180 12.93 -1.64 -4.65
CA ALA A 180 14.10 -0.91 -4.15
C ALA A 180 13.74 0.54 -3.81
N ASP A 181 12.92 1.20 -4.62
CA ASP A 181 12.53 2.59 -4.40
C ASP A 181 11.57 2.77 -3.22
N SER A 182 10.62 1.86 -3.00
CA SER A 182 9.70 1.94 -1.85
C SER A 182 10.44 1.80 -0.52
N VAL A 183 11.38 0.84 -0.43
CA VAL A 183 12.20 0.64 0.78
C VAL A 183 13.12 1.83 1.03
N VAL A 184 13.63 2.48 -0.02
CA VAL A 184 14.40 3.72 0.08
C VAL A 184 13.55 4.87 0.61
N ARG A 185 12.35 5.08 0.05
CA ARG A 185 11.44 6.16 0.49
C ARG A 185 11.01 5.96 1.94
N ARG A 186 10.66 4.74 2.33
CA ARG A 186 10.30 4.45 3.72
C ARG A 186 11.44 4.70 4.70
N ALA A 187 12.67 4.35 4.32
CA ALA A 187 13.84 4.65 5.14
C ALA A 187 14.02 6.17 5.32
N ILE A 188 13.77 6.96 4.28
CA ILE A 188 13.82 8.43 4.31
C ILE A 188 12.73 8.99 5.25
N GLU A 189 11.49 8.52 5.14
CA GLU A 189 10.36 8.94 6.00
C GLU A 189 10.63 8.64 7.47
N LEU A 190 10.97 7.39 7.81
CA LEU A 190 11.24 6.98 9.18
C LEU A 190 12.36 7.82 9.81
N HIS A 191 13.43 8.05 9.04
CA HIS A 191 14.55 8.89 9.47
C HIS A 191 14.13 10.36 9.66
N ALA A 192 13.27 10.89 8.79
CA ALA A 192 12.75 12.25 8.94
C ALA A 192 11.82 12.40 10.16
N MET A 193 10.96 11.42 10.39
CA MET A 193 10.08 11.35 11.57
C MET A 193 10.89 11.25 12.87
N GLU A 194 11.90 10.39 12.91
CA GLU A 194 12.78 10.22 14.08
C GLU A 194 13.49 11.54 14.44
N LEU A 195 14.10 12.20 13.46
CA LEU A 195 14.76 13.49 13.67
C LEU A 195 13.79 14.59 14.11
N THR A 196 12.59 14.62 13.52
CA THR A 196 11.58 15.62 13.86
C THR A 196 11.03 15.40 15.27
N ARG A 197 10.74 14.15 15.65
CA ARG A 197 10.32 13.78 17.00
C ARG A 197 11.36 14.21 18.03
N ALA A 198 12.63 13.84 17.82
CA ALA A 198 13.71 14.20 18.73
C ALA A 198 13.82 15.73 18.91
N TRP A 199 13.71 16.49 17.83
CA TRP A 199 13.72 17.95 17.89
C TRP A 199 12.50 18.52 18.65
N LEU A 200 11.30 18.00 18.41
CA LEU A 200 10.09 18.44 19.10
C LEU A 200 10.15 18.16 20.61
N GLU A 201 10.59 16.95 20.98
CA GLU A 201 10.78 16.54 22.37
C GLU A 201 11.85 17.41 23.07
N GLU A 202 12.96 17.72 22.39
CA GLU A 202 13.98 18.67 22.90
C GLU A 202 13.40 20.07 23.15
N LYS A 203 12.43 20.50 22.31
CA LYS A 203 11.69 21.75 22.51
C LYS A 203 10.61 21.66 23.60
N GLY A 204 10.50 20.54 24.31
CA GLY A 204 9.57 20.35 25.42
C GLY A 204 8.15 20.03 24.98
N TRP A 205 7.93 19.58 23.75
CA TRP A 205 6.63 19.07 23.33
C TRP A 205 6.46 17.61 23.76
N THR A 206 5.26 17.26 24.20
CA THR A 206 4.81 15.87 24.25
C THR A 206 4.32 15.49 22.86
N VAL A 207 4.96 14.50 22.22
CA VAL A 207 4.74 14.16 20.80
C VAL A 207 4.00 12.83 20.65
N ASP A 208 2.78 12.88 20.12
CA ASP A 208 1.97 11.70 19.79
C ASP A 208 2.00 11.42 18.28
N ASP A 209 2.25 10.16 17.91
CA ASP A 209 2.36 9.73 16.51
C ASP A 209 0.98 9.54 15.88
N ARG A 210 0.66 10.35 14.88
CA ARG A 210 -0.63 10.36 14.17
C ARG A 210 -0.51 10.12 12.68
N SER A 211 0.72 9.97 12.16
CA SER A 211 1.07 9.68 10.76
C SER A 211 0.24 8.55 10.15
N ALA A 212 -0.18 7.57 10.95
CA ALA A 212 -0.97 6.44 10.49
C ALA A 212 -2.50 6.65 10.49
N SER A 213 -3.00 7.75 11.06
CA SER A 213 -4.43 7.92 11.39
C SER A 213 -5.05 9.27 11.05
N GLU A 214 -4.23 10.30 10.87
CA GLU A 214 -4.69 11.66 10.67
C GLU A 214 -4.06 12.27 9.41
N SER A 215 -4.49 13.47 9.02
CA SER A 215 -3.91 14.23 7.90
C SER A 215 -2.66 15.03 8.31
N TYR A 216 -1.99 14.58 9.37
CA TYR A 216 -0.76 15.14 9.94
C TYR A 216 0.01 14.03 10.69
N ASP A 217 1.32 14.17 10.81
CA ASP A 217 2.20 13.15 11.38
C ASP A 217 2.30 13.16 12.91
N PHE A 218 2.37 14.34 13.53
CA PHE A 218 2.45 14.45 14.99
C PHE A 218 1.40 15.38 15.57
N LEU A 219 0.81 14.94 16.68
CA LEU A 219 0.06 15.79 17.60
C LEU A 219 0.98 16.16 18.77
N CYS A 220 1.34 17.42 18.87
CA CYS A 220 2.21 17.94 19.91
C CYS A 220 1.42 18.74 20.93
N LYS A 221 1.69 18.54 22.24
CA LYS A 221 1.09 19.31 23.33
C LYS A 221 2.13 19.86 24.28
N ARG A 222 1.99 21.12 24.68
CA ARG A 222 2.86 21.80 25.64
C ARG A 222 2.13 22.99 26.27
N ASP A 223 2.09 23.07 27.59
CA ASP A 223 1.51 24.20 28.35
C ASP A 223 0.10 24.65 27.89
N GLY A 224 -0.74 23.68 27.52
CA GLY A 224 -2.09 23.93 27.00
C GLY A 224 -2.17 24.29 25.51
N ALA A 225 -1.03 24.52 24.84
CA ALA A 225 -0.96 24.68 23.41
C ALA A 225 -0.98 23.33 22.69
N THR A 226 -1.59 23.33 21.50
CA THR A 226 -1.61 22.20 20.57
C THR A 226 -0.87 22.60 19.31
N LEU A 227 -0.07 21.69 18.75
CA LEU A 227 0.64 21.88 17.49
C LEU A 227 0.49 20.60 16.66
N PHE A 228 -0.06 20.74 15.47
CA PHE A 228 -0.10 19.71 14.45
C PHE A 228 1.16 19.81 13.60
N VAL A 229 1.82 18.69 13.30
CA VAL A 229 3.07 18.68 12.54
C VAL A 229 2.96 17.71 11.39
N GLU A 230 3.25 18.20 10.18
CA GLU A 230 3.48 17.39 8.98
C GLU A 230 4.99 17.24 8.74
N VAL A 231 5.47 16.03 8.45
CA VAL A 231 6.88 15.70 8.29
C VAL A 231 7.15 15.22 6.86
N LYS A 232 8.11 15.86 6.18
CA LYS A 232 8.55 15.46 4.84
C LYS A 232 10.05 15.16 4.84
N GLY A 233 10.44 13.99 4.37
CA GLY A 233 11.84 13.62 4.16
C GLY A 233 12.23 13.67 2.69
N THR A 234 13.43 14.15 2.37
CA THR A 234 13.95 14.11 1.00
C THR A 234 15.47 13.99 0.95
N THR A 235 15.97 13.33 -0.09
CA THR A 235 17.40 13.34 -0.46
C THR A 235 17.81 14.64 -1.15
N GLY A 236 16.84 15.39 -1.70
CA GLY A 236 17.03 16.70 -2.32
C GLY A 236 17.15 17.84 -1.32
N ASP A 237 17.04 19.07 -1.81
CA ASP A 237 17.25 20.30 -1.02
C ASP A 237 16.03 20.76 -0.20
N GLY A 238 14.91 20.05 -0.27
CA GLY A 238 13.69 20.35 0.49
C GLY A 238 12.86 21.52 -0.04
N ARG A 239 13.15 22.04 -1.24
CA ARG A 239 12.39 23.17 -1.83
C ARG A 239 11.03 22.78 -2.37
N LEU A 240 10.87 21.51 -2.78
CA LEU A 240 9.63 20.94 -3.28
C LEU A 240 9.21 19.82 -2.34
N ILE A 241 7.96 19.87 -1.91
CA ILE A 241 7.33 18.84 -1.09
C ILE A 241 6.06 18.37 -1.79
N GLN A 242 5.71 17.12 -1.59
CA GLN A 242 4.43 16.59 -2.01
C GLN A 242 3.45 16.65 -0.85
N LEU A 243 2.20 17.02 -1.16
CA LEU A 243 1.12 17.06 -0.20
C LEU A 243 -0.06 16.29 -0.78
N THR A 244 -0.73 15.50 0.06
CA THR A 244 -2.04 14.97 -0.30
C THR A 244 -3.10 16.08 -0.22
N ARG A 245 -4.26 15.87 -0.85
CA ARG A 245 -5.38 16.81 -0.75
C ARG A 245 -5.77 17.06 0.71
N LEU A 246 -5.83 16.00 1.51
CA LEU A 246 -6.23 16.07 2.91
C LEU A 246 -5.20 16.83 3.76
N GLU A 247 -3.90 16.61 3.56
CA GLU A 247 -2.84 17.37 4.24
C GLU A 247 -2.94 18.87 3.92
N ALA A 248 -3.14 19.22 2.63
CA ALA A 248 -3.27 20.61 2.21
C ALA A 248 -4.52 21.28 2.80
N GLU A 249 -5.67 20.61 2.75
CA GLU A 249 -6.93 21.08 3.35
C GLU A 249 -6.81 21.25 4.87
N PHE A 250 -6.20 20.28 5.56
CA PHE A 250 -5.99 20.33 7.00
C PHE A 250 -5.11 21.50 7.41
N ALA A 251 -3.99 21.70 6.71
CA ALA A 251 -3.06 22.79 6.98
C ALA A 251 -3.68 24.18 6.74
N LEU A 252 -4.51 24.32 5.70
CA LEU A 252 -5.26 25.56 5.45
C LEU A 252 -6.27 25.84 6.57
N ALA A 253 -6.94 24.81 7.10
CA ALA A 253 -7.92 24.94 8.18
C ALA A 253 -7.27 25.23 9.55
N HIS A 254 -6.03 24.78 9.78
CA HIS A 254 -5.35 24.85 11.07
C HIS A 254 -4.06 25.67 11.04
N GLN A 255 -3.91 26.62 10.10
CA GLN A 255 -2.66 27.32 9.81
C GLN A 255 -1.90 27.83 11.05
N ALA A 256 -2.62 28.39 12.02
CA ALA A 256 -2.03 28.96 13.24
C ALA A 256 -1.33 27.91 14.12
N ASP A 257 -1.91 26.71 14.18
CA ASP A 257 -1.51 25.60 15.03
C ASP A 257 -0.84 24.49 14.23
N MET A 258 -0.41 24.77 13.01
CA MET A 258 0.22 23.82 12.09
C MET A 258 1.70 24.16 11.88
N ALA A 259 2.54 23.14 11.87
CA ALA A 259 3.92 23.21 11.45
C ALA A 259 4.22 22.21 10.32
N LEU A 260 5.10 22.60 9.41
CA LEU A 260 5.74 21.70 8.47
C LEU A 260 7.20 21.52 8.86
N ALA A 261 7.62 20.27 9.02
CA ALA A 261 8.98 19.85 9.24
C ALA A 261 9.51 19.16 7.98
N VAL A 262 10.55 19.71 7.36
CA VAL A 262 11.21 19.12 6.20
C VAL A 262 12.63 18.71 6.58
N VAL A 263 12.96 17.42 6.44
CA VAL A 263 14.33 16.93 6.59
C VAL A 263 14.94 16.76 5.21
N ALA A 264 15.79 17.71 4.83
CA ALA A 264 16.40 17.80 3.51
C ALA A 264 17.84 17.24 3.50
N GLY A 265 18.31 16.76 2.35
CA GLY A 265 19.67 16.23 2.19
C GLY A 265 19.91 14.89 2.89
N ILE A 266 18.88 14.07 3.02
CA ILE A 266 18.99 12.73 3.59
C ILE A 266 19.86 11.85 2.68
N ARG A 267 20.84 11.17 3.26
CA ARG A 267 21.71 10.24 2.55
C ARG A 267 21.22 8.81 2.74
N VAL A 268 21.06 8.11 1.62
CA VAL A 268 20.66 6.70 1.61
C VAL A 268 21.86 5.85 1.25
N THR A 269 22.13 4.86 2.09
CA THR A 269 23.18 3.85 1.86
C THR A 269 22.53 2.50 1.60
N ARG A 270 22.96 1.85 0.51
CA ARG A 270 22.48 0.52 0.13
C ARG A 270 23.59 -0.51 0.33
N THR A 271 23.31 -1.50 1.17
CA THR A 271 24.13 -2.70 1.34
C THR A 271 23.36 -3.89 0.78
N GLU A 272 24.04 -5.01 0.50
CA GLU A 272 23.42 -6.23 -0.05
C GLU A 272 22.24 -6.79 0.78
N ARG A 273 22.10 -6.36 2.04
CA ARG A 273 21.07 -6.85 2.96
C ARG A 273 20.15 -5.77 3.55
N LYS A 274 20.51 -4.48 3.46
CA LYS A 274 19.75 -3.38 4.11
C LYS A 274 19.91 -2.04 3.39
N ILE A 275 18.83 -1.26 3.38
CA ILE A 275 18.81 0.16 3.04
C ILE A 275 18.77 0.95 4.35
N LYS A 276 19.62 1.98 4.46
CA LYS A 276 19.67 2.86 5.64
C LYS A 276 19.71 4.32 5.21
N ALA A 277 18.79 5.13 5.74
CA ALA A 277 18.81 6.59 5.65
C ALA A 277 19.61 7.18 6.82
N SER A 278 20.25 8.33 6.60
CA SER A 278 21.05 9.03 7.60
C SER A 278 21.27 10.50 7.24
N GLY A 279 21.66 11.31 8.23
CA GLY A 279 21.99 12.72 8.02
C GLY A 279 20.76 13.59 7.76
N GLY A 280 20.89 14.56 6.88
CA GLY A 280 19.84 15.55 6.60
C GLY A 280 19.81 16.73 7.59
N VAL A 281 19.12 17.79 7.18
CA VAL A 281 18.95 19.04 7.93
C VAL A 281 17.46 19.28 8.11
N LEU A 282 17.02 19.43 9.36
CA LEU A 282 15.64 19.73 9.69
C LEU A 282 15.33 21.22 9.49
N LEU A 283 14.31 21.51 8.70
CA LEU A 283 13.77 22.83 8.42
C LEU A 283 12.32 22.88 8.89
N VAL A 284 12.02 23.69 9.89
CA VAL A 284 10.66 23.85 10.42
C VAL A 284 10.05 25.17 9.92
N ARG A 285 8.77 25.14 9.56
CA ARG A 285 7.93 26.31 9.27
C ARG A 285 6.71 26.26 10.17
N GLN A 286 6.51 27.32 10.95
CA GLN A 286 5.35 27.52 11.82
C GLN A 286 5.11 29.04 11.94
N PRO A 287 3.87 29.54 11.77
CA PRO A 287 2.69 28.81 11.30
C PRO A 287 2.87 28.30 9.87
N TRP A 288 2.10 27.29 9.47
CA TRP A 288 2.22 26.71 8.13
C TRP A 288 0.87 26.43 7.47
N ALA A 289 0.75 26.91 6.24
CA ALA A 289 -0.21 26.45 5.26
C ALA A 289 0.40 26.60 3.85
N PRO A 290 0.09 25.72 2.90
CA PRO A 290 0.57 25.89 1.53
C PRO A 290 -0.05 27.13 0.89
N ALA A 291 0.77 27.94 0.22
CA ALA A 291 0.25 29.02 -0.62
C ALA A 291 -0.48 28.41 -1.83
N LEU A 292 -1.76 28.75 -2.04
CA LEU A 292 -2.57 28.17 -3.11
C LEU A 292 -1.93 28.33 -4.50
N GLY A 293 -1.30 29.47 -4.77
CA GLY A 293 -0.57 29.73 -6.03
C GLY A 293 0.70 28.89 -6.24
N SER A 294 1.20 28.24 -5.18
CA SER A 294 2.37 27.34 -5.21
C SER A 294 1.98 25.87 -5.32
N LEU A 295 0.71 25.53 -5.09
CA LEU A 295 0.22 24.17 -5.30
C LEU A 295 0.13 23.87 -6.79
N ARG A 296 0.59 22.68 -7.17
CA ARG A 296 0.45 22.12 -8.52
C ARG A 296 -0.26 20.78 -8.36
N PRO A 297 -1.43 20.57 -8.97
CA PRO A 297 -2.07 19.27 -8.96
C PRO A 297 -1.14 18.25 -9.61
N ILE A 298 -0.81 17.20 -8.87
CA ILE A 298 0.02 16.08 -9.36
C ILE A 298 -0.81 14.82 -9.60
N SER A 299 -2.03 14.75 -9.06
CA SER A 299 -2.99 13.67 -9.26
C SER A 299 -4.42 14.21 -9.21
N TYR A 300 -5.31 13.56 -9.96
CA TYR A 300 -6.75 13.88 -10.00
C TYR A 300 -7.57 12.60 -9.87
N THR A 301 -8.66 12.69 -9.12
CA THR A 301 -9.69 11.63 -9.08
C THR A 301 -10.94 12.19 -9.73
N CYS A 302 -11.42 11.54 -10.78
CA CYS A 302 -12.67 11.88 -11.45
C CYS A 302 -13.76 10.89 -11.06
N GLN A 303 -14.90 11.39 -10.59
CA GLN A 303 -16.11 10.60 -10.40
C GLN A 303 -16.96 10.70 -11.67
N LEU A 304 -17.33 9.56 -12.24
CA LEU A 304 -18.20 9.50 -13.42
C LEU A 304 -19.67 9.52 -12.96
N GLU A 305 -20.46 10.45 -13.49
CA GLU A 305 -21.91 10.49 -13.25
C GLU A 305 -22.61 9.33 -13.97
N GLY A 306 -23.60 8.72 -13.31
CA GLY A 306 -24.47 7.70 -13.91
C GLY A 306 -24.07 6.24 -13.68
N VAL A 307 -23.12 5.96 -12.80
CA VAL A 307 -22.80 4.59 -12.35
C VAL A 307 -23.60 4.31 -11.08
N ALA A 308 -24.78 3.69 -11.25
CA ALA A 308 -25.64 3.20 -10.17
C ALA A 308 -25.23 1.80 -9.72
#